data_AF-A0A535ERS5-F1
#
_entry.id   AF-A0A535ERS5-F1
#
_cell.length_a   1.000
_cell.length_b   1.000
_cell.length_c   1.000
_cell.angle_alpha   90.00
_cell.angle_beta   90.00
_cell.angle_gamma   90.00
#
_symmetry.space_group_name_H-M   'P 1'
#
loop_
_entity.id
_entity.type
_entity.pdbx_description
1 polymer ?
#
loop_
_entity_poly.entity_id
_entity_poly.type
_entity_poly.pdbx_seq_one_letter_code
_entity_poly.pdbx_strand_id
1 'polypeptide(L)'
;MQKFMVLVGVQGGPPQPDHEPTPEEKAQQALMMGNMSYFFGRYIRNIGRYEPDLDAIAQAPCRVIGAIGAESNDSQLACAGGKRVAQIAGGEPVVFPGDHGGFDGKPKEFAAKLIEVLAK
;
A
#
# COMPACT_ATOMS: atom_id res chain seq x y z
N MET A 1 12.64 1.44 10.97
CA MET A 1 11.34 2.11 10.75
C MET A 1 11.39 3.22 9.72
N GLN A 2 12.14 4.31 9.92
CA GLN A 2 12.09 5.48 9.03
C GLN A 2 12.34 5.17 7.54
N LYS A 3 13.40 4.41 7.21
CA LYS A 3 13.68 3.99 5.83
C LYS A 3 12.54 3.18 5.21
N PHE A 4 11.92 2.30 6.00
CA PHE A 4 10.80 1.48 5.53
C PHE A 4 9.60 2.36 5.17
N MET A 5 9.22 3.31 6.05
CA MET A 5 8.10 4.23 5.80
C MET A 5 8.28 5.04 4.52
N VAL A 6 9.51 5.54 4.28
CA VAL A 6 9.85 6.24 3.03
C VAL A 6 9.67 5.35 1.80
N LEU A 7 10.14 4.09 1.86
CA LEU A 7 10.07 3.15 0.73
C LEU A 7 8.65 2.67 0.43
N VAL A 8 7.83 2.44 1.46
CA VAL A 8 6.43 2.05 1.24
C VAL A 8 5.57 3.23 0.81
N GLY A 9 6.00 4.46 1.10
CA GLY A 9 5.31 5.66 0.65
C GLY A 9 4.06 5.98 1.46
N VAL A 10 4.10 5.71 2.77
CA VAL A 10 3.11 6.18 3.74
C VAL A 10 3.61 7.49 4.32
N GLN A 11 3.00 8.61 3.92
CA GLN A 11 3.33 9.93 4.43
C GLN A 11 2.44 10.26 5.63
N GLY A 12 3.04 10.27 6.82
CA GLY A 12 2.33 10.55 8.06
C GLY A 12 1.60 9.34 8.63
N GLY A 13 1.25 9.43 9.92
CA GLY A 13 0.32 8.52 10.58
C GLY A 13 -0.84 9.33 11.15
N PRO A 14 -1.89 8.68 11.69
CA PRO A 14 -2.92 9.39 12.41
C PRO A 14 -2.29 10.29 13.49
N PRO A 15 -2.86 11.48 13.74
CA PRO A 15 -2.34 12.38 14.75
C PRO A 15 -2.22 11.64 16.08
N GLN A 16 -1.13 11.89 16.80
CA GLN A 16 -1.02 11.35 18.16
C GLN A 16 -2.10 11.99 19.03
N PRO A 17 -2.79 11.20 19.88
CA PRO A 17 -3.73 11.76 20.83
C PRO A 17 -3.04 12.72 21.80
N ASP A 18 -3.77 13.73 22.26
CA ASP A 18 -3.27 14.73 23.23
C ASP A 18 -3.45 14.30 24.69
N HIS A 19 -3.92 13.08 24.93
CA HIS A 19 -4.07 12.47 26.25
C HIS A 19 -2.98 11.45 26.55
N GLU A 20 -2.73 11.20 27.85
CA GLU A 20 -1.89 10.09 28.26
C GLU A 20 -2.51 8.76 27.81
N PRO A 21 -1.75 7.85 27.19
CA PRO A 21 -2.29 6.57 26.74
C PRO A 21 -2.89 5.78 27.89
N THR A 22 -4.15 5.39 27.72
CA THR A 22 -4.88 4.46 28.58
C THR A 22 -4.14 3.10 28.64
N PRO A 23 -4.42 2.25 29.64
CA PRO A 23 -3.86 0.90 29.69
C PRO A 23 -4.15 0.08 28.43
N GLU A 24 -5.32 0.26 27.82
CA GLU A 24 -5.69 -0.40 26.57
C GLU A 24 -4.84 0.08 25.39
N GLU A 25 -4.68 1.41 25.21
CA GLU A 25 -3.84 1.97 24.16
C GLU A 25 -2.37 1.55 24.32
N LYS A 26 -1.87 1.49 25.56
CA LYS A 26 -0.52 0.96 25.84
C LYS A 26 -0.38 -0.50 25.43
N ALA A 27 -1.39 -1.33 25.70
CA ALA A 27 -1.40 -2.72 25.28
C ALA A 27 -1.43 -2.84 23.74
N GLN A 28 -2.24 -2.04 23.05
CA GLN A 28 -2.28 -1.98 21.59
C GLN A 28 -0.94 -1.54 20.99
N GLN A 29 -0.30 -0.52 21.57
CA GLN A 29 1.05 -0.08 21.15
C GLN A 29 2.08 -1.20 21.33
N ALA A 30 2.04 -1.93 22.45
CA ALA A 30 2.93 -3.07 22.68
C ALA A 30 2.72 -4.19 21.65
N LEU A 31 1.46 -4.50 21.31
CA LEU A 31 1.13 -5.47 20.26
C LEU A 31 1.63 -4.99 18.89
N MET A 32 1.43 -3.72 18.54
CA MET A 32 1.94 -3.14 17.30
C MET A 32 3.46 -3.26 17.23
N MET A 33 4.19 -2.91 18.29
CA MET A 33 5.66 -3.05 18.34
C MET A 33 6.11 -4.50 18.19
N GLY A 34 5.41 -5.45 18.82
CA GLY A 34 5.65 -6.89 18.66
C GLY A 34 5.45 -7.34 17.21
N ASN A 35 4.34 -6.94 16.59
CA ASN A 35 4.04 -7.24 15.19
C ASN A 35 5.10 -6.67 14.24
N MET A 36 5.54 -5.42 14.45
CA MET A 36 6.59 -4.81 13.63
C MET A 36 7.93 -5.56 13.79
N SER A 37 8.28 -5.97 15.01
CA SER A 37 9.50 -6.74 15.27
C SER A 37 9.47 -8.09 14.54
N TYR A 38 8.34 -8.79 14.60
CA TYR A 38 8.12 -10.02 13.85
C TYR A 38 8.20 -9.79 12.33
N PHE A 39 7.54 -8.73 11.86
CA PHE A 39 7.52 -8.36 10.44
C PHE A 39 8.92 -8.16 9.87
N PHE A 40 9.75 -7.31 10.48
CA PHE A 40 11.11 -7.06 10.00
C PHE A 40 12.05 -8.24 10.21
N GLY A 41 11.91 -8.96 11.34
CA GLY A 41 12.80 -10.06 11.68
C GLY A 41 12.55 -11.32 10.84
N ARG A 42 11.31 -11.54 10.39
CA ARG A 42 10.91 -12.79 9.73
C ARG A 42 10.13 -12.59 8.44
N TYR A 43 9.08 -11.79 8.47
CA TYR A 43 8.08 -11.80 7.39
C TYR A 43 8.51 -11.04 6.13
N ILE A 44 9.17 -9.89 6.28
CA ILE A 44 9.48 -8.99 5.15
C ILE A 44 10.36 -9.65 4.07
N ARG A 45 11.20 -10.61 4.46
CA ARG A 45 12.05 -11.36 3.52
C ARG A 45 11.23 -12.25 2.58
N ASN A 46 10.09 -12.76 3.04
CA ASN A 46 9.23 -13.59 2.20
C ASN A 46 8.56 -12.74 1.12
N ILE A 47 8.12 -11.52 1.47
CA ILE A 47 7.57 -10.56 0.49
C ILE A 47 8.63 -10.24 -0.58
N GLY A 48 9.86 -9.92 -0.17
CA GLY A 48 10.93 -9.56 -1.11
C GLY A 48 11.49 -10.73 -1.95
N ARG A 49 11.18 -11.98 -1.61
CA ARG A 49 11.60 -13.18 -2.35
C ARG A 49 10.50 -13.74 -3.26
N TYR A 50 9.29 -13.22 -3.14
CA TYR A 50 8.19 -13.66 -3.97
C TYR A 50 8.34 -13.09 -5.37
N GLU A 51 8.40 -13.99 -6.36
CA GLU A 51 8.37 -13.63 -7.77
C GLU A 51 6.98 -14.00 -8.31
N PRO A 52 6.13 -13.01 -8.66
CA PRO A 52 4.83 -13.30 -9.25
C PRO A 52 4.98 -13.89 -10.65
N ASP A 53 4.06 -14.77 -11.03
CA ASP A 53 3.95 -15.27 -12.40
C ASP A 53 3.45 -14.14 -13.31
N LEU A 54 4.38 -13.54 -14.06
CA LEU A 54 4.10 -12.40 -14.92
C LEU A 54 3.29 -12.78 -16.16
N ASP A 55 3.46 -14.00 -16.67
CA ASP A 55 2.72 -14.51 -17.82
C ASP A 55 1.26 -14.74 -17.43
N ALA A 56 1.02 -15.28 -16.23
CA ALA A 56 -0.34 -15.41 -15.69
C ALA A 56 -1.04 -14.05 -15.52
N ILE A 57 -0.31 -12.99 -15.15
CA ILE A 57 -0.86 -11.63 -15.08
C ILE A 57 -1.18 -11.10 -16.48
N ALA A 58 -0.28 -11.29 -17.45
CA ALA A 58 -0.47 -10.83 -18.82
C ALA A 58 -1.61 -11.55 -19.55
N GLN A 59 -1.83 -12.83 -19.24
CA GLN A 59 -2.85 -13.69 -19.87
C GLN A 59 -4.09 -13.89 -18.99
N ALA A 60 -4.24 -13.09 -17.92
CA ALA A 60 -5.35 -13.24 -17.01
C ALA A 60 -6.69 -13.12 -17.75
N PRO A 61 -7.66 -14.03 -17.52
CA PRO A 61 -8.97 -13.98 -18.17
C PRO A 61 -9.87 -12.85 -17.61
N CYS A 62 -9.43 -12.20 -16.53
CA CYS A 62 -10.09 -11.05 -15.92
C CYS A 62 -9.29 -9.77 -16.18
N ARG A 63 -9.94 -8.62 -16.00
CA ARG A 63 -9.26 -7.32 -16.12
C ARG A 63 -8.34 -7.10 -14.91
N VAL A 64 -7.04 -7.02 -15.17
CA VAL A 64 -6.03 -6.64 -14.18
C VAL A 64 -5.74 -5.14 -14.31
N ILE A 65 -5.80 -4.42 -13.19
CA ILE A 65 -5.57 -2.97 -13.14
C ILE A 65 -4.44 -2.70 -12.15
N GLY A 66 -3.32 -2.17 -12.64
CA GLY A 66 -2.31 -1.58 -11.76
C GLY A 66 -2.78 -0.21 -11.30
N ALA A 67 -2.93 -0.02 -9.99
CA ALA A 67 -3.31 1.26 -9.39
C ALA A 67 -2.14 1.88 -8.62
N ILE A 68 -2.00 3.20 -8.68
CA ILE A 68 -0.98 3.97 -7.95
C ILE A 68 -1.58 5.21 -7.30
N GLY A 69 -0.97 5.70 -6.23
CA GLY A 69 -1.38 6.95 -5.57
C GLY A 69 -0.87 8.19 -6.31
N ALA A 70 -1.70 9.22 -6.42
CA ALA A 70 -1.37 10.52 -7.01
C ALA A 70 -0.24 11.25 -6.25
N GLU A 71 -0.10 10.98 -4.96
CA GLU A 71 0.91 11.58 -4.08
C GLU A 71 2.13 10.67 -3.87
N SER A 72 2.15 9.53 -4.58
CA SER A 72 3.30 8.64 -4.59
C SER A 72 4.38 9.11 -5.56
N ASN A 73 5.63 8.70 -5.29
CA ASN A 73 6.76 8.96 -6.17
C ASN A 73 7.37 7.66 -6.72
N ASP A 74 8.17 7.76 -7.78
CA ASP A 74 8.73 6.61 -8.51
C ASP A 74 9.74 5.78 -7.70
N SER A 75 10.31 6.36 -6.63
CA SER A 75 11.22 5.63 -5.74
C SER A 75 10.49 4.76 -4.71
N GLN A 76 9.17 4.93 -4.56
CA GLN A 76 8.35 4.14 -3.63
C GLN A 76 7.96 2.79 -4.26
N LEU A 77 8.16 1.72 -3.49
CA LEU A 77 8.04 0.34 -3.98
C LEU A 77 6.62 0.01 -4.42
N ALA A 78 5.60 0.50 -3.72
CA ALA A 78 4.20 0.28 -4.08
C ALA A 78 3.83 0.96 -5.41
N CYS A 79 4.30 2.19 -5.64
CA CYS A 79 4.09 2.91 -6.89
C CYS A 79 4.78 2.19 -8.06
N ALA A 80 6.07 1.87 -7.90
CA ALA A 80 6.84 1.15 -8.92
C ALA A 80 6.21 -0.21 -9.27
N GLY A 81 5.77 -0.97 -8.26
CA GLY A 81 5.07 -2.24 -8.45
C GLY A 81 3.75 -2.09 -9.20
N GLY A 82 2.92 -1.12 -8.82
CA GLY A 82 1.64 -0.84 -9.49
C GLY A 82 1.82 -0.46 -10.97
N LYS A 83 2.81 0.39 -11.28
CA LYS A 83 3.19 0.73 -12.67
C LYS A 83 3.61 -0.52 -13.45
N ARG A 84 4.43 -1.38 -12.86
CA ARG A 84 4.92 -2.59 -13.53
C ARG A 84 3.78 -3.58 -13.82
N VAL A 85 2.86 -3.77 -12.87
CA VAL A 85 1.67 -4.62 -13.08
C VAL A 85 0.79 -4.08 -14.20
N ALA A 86 0.54 -2.77 -14.25
CA ALA A 86 -0.24 -2.17 -15.35
C ALA A 86 0.38 -2.43 -16.73
N GLN A 87 1.69 -2.22 -16.84
CA GLN A 87 2.43 -2.48 -18.09
C GLN A 87 2.36 -3.94 -18.52
N ILE A 88 2.51 -4.89 -17.58
CA ILE A 88 2.42 -6.33 -17.88
C ILE A 88 1.01 -6.71 -18.33
N ALA A 89 -0.02 -6.11 -17.72
CA ALA A 89 -1.41 -6.26 -18.13
C ALA A 89 -1.75 -5.54 -19.45
N GLY A 90 -0.79 -4.88 -20.11
CA GLY A 90 -0.96 -4.22 -21.39
C GLY A 90 -1.61 -2.83 -21.33
N GLY A 91 -1.61 -2.18 -20.16
CA GLY A 91 -2.23 -0.87 -19.96
C GLY A 91 -1.36 0.14 -19.21
N GLU A 92 -1.93 1.33 -19.02
CA GLU A 92 -1.35 2.39 -18.19
C GLU A 92 -1.87 2.28 -16.74
N PRO A 93 -1.07 2.67 -15.73
CA PRO A 93 -1.50 2.64 -14.35
C PRO A 93 -2.64 3.61 -14.11
N VAL A 94 -3.63 3.19 -13.33
CA VAL A 94 -4.74 4.05 -12.90
C VAL A 94 -4.32 4.82 -11.65
N VAL A 95 -4.47 6.14 -11.70
CA VAL A 95 -4.12 7.01 -10.57
C VAL A 95 -5.32 7.14 -9.62
N PHE A 96 -5.07 6.83 -8.35
CA PHE A 96 -5.99 6.97 -7.22
C PHE A 96 -5.59 8.16 -6.33
N PRO A 97 -6.53 8.78 -5.60
CA PRO A 97 -6.21 9.81 -4.62
C PRO A 97 -5.30 9.31 -3.49
N GLY A 98 -4.39 10.16 -3.02
CA GLY A 98 -3.48 9.87 -1.90
C GLY A 98 -2.22 9.11 -2.31
N ASP A 99 -1.56 8.49 -1.32
CA ASP A 99 -0.33 7.72 -1.47
C ASP A 99 -0.60 6.21 -1.27
N HIS A 100 0.34 5.45 -0.69
CA HIS A 100 0.15 4.04 -0.35
C HIS A 100 -1.06 3.81 0.58
N GLY A 101 -1.33 4.76 1.48
CA GLY A 101 -2.44 4.73 2.44
C GLY A 101 -3.67 5.51 1.98
N GLY A 102 -3.79 5.86 0.70
CA GLY A 102 -4.88 6.71 0.20
C GLY A 102 -6.30 6.22 0.50
N PHE A 103 -6.48 4.90 0.69
CA PHE A 103 -7.76 4.32 1.10
C PHE A 103 -8.19 4.71 2.53
N ASP A 104 -7.23 4.99 3.41
CA ASP A 104 -7.47 5.41 4.80
C ASP A 104 -7.36 6.93 4.94
N GLY A 105 -6.41 7.55 4.22
CA GLY A 105 -6.19 9.00 4.24
C GLY A 105 -7.21 9.81 3.44
N LYS A 106 -7.79 9.23 2.37
CA LYS A 106 -8.79 9.87 1.48
C LYS A 106 -9.93 8.91 1.11
N PRO A 107 -10.64 8.35 2.11
CA PRO A 107 -11.54 7.20 1.90
C PRO A 107 -12.70 7.49 0.95
N LYS A 108 -13.27 8.71 0.98
CA LYS A 108 -14.42 9.07 0.13
C LYS A 108 -14.00 9.19 -1.33
N GLU A 109 -12.90 9.88 -1.59
CA GLU A 109 -12.34 10.09 -2.93
C GLU A 109 -11.81 8.77 -3.50
N PHE A 110 -11.14 7.95 -2.68
CA PHE A 110 -10.68 6.62 -3.05
C PHE A 110 -11.86 5.73 -3.45
N ALA A 111 -12.93 5.68 -2.63
CA ALA A 111 -14.12 4.87 -2.92
C ALA A 111 -14.84 5.32 -4.21
N ALA A 112 -14.99 6.63 -4.42
CA ALA A 112 -15.57 7.15 -5.66
C ALA A 112 -14.74 6.74 -6.89
N LYS A 113 -13.41 6.83 -6.81
CA LYS A 113 -12.52 6.40 -7.90
C LYS A 113 -12.58 4.89 -8.14
N LEU A 114 -12.66 4.09 -7.07
CA LEU A 114 -12.78 2.64 -7.17
C LEU A 114 -14.04 2.24 -7.93
N ILE A 115 -15.19 2.83 -7.60
CA ILE A 115 -16.47 2.56 -8.28
C ILE A 115 -16.38 2.92 -9.77
N GLU A 116 -15.84 4.10 -10.10
CA GLU A 116 -15.64 4.54 -11.49
C GLU A 116 -14.79 3.55 -12.30
N VAL A 117 -13.72 3.04 -11.70
CA VAL A 117 -12.77 2.14 -12.35
C VAL A 117 -13.36 0.74 -12.54
N LEU A 118 -14.11 0.23 -11.56
CA LEU A 118 -14.68 -1.12 -11.61
C LEU A 118 -15.99 -1.21 -12.41
N ALA A 119 -16.70 -0.09 -12.63
CA ALA A 119 -17.93 -0.06 -13.42
C ALA A 119 -17.72 -0.15 -14.94
N LYS A 120 -16.47 -0.05 -15.41
CA LYS A 120 -16.09 -0.30 -16.80
C LYS A 120 -16.02 -1.80 -17.08
#